data_AF-A0A1R2BX42-F1
#
_entry.id   AF-A0A1R2BX42-F1
#
_cell.length_a   1.000
_cell.length_b   1.000
_cell.length_c   1.000
_cell.angle_alpha   90.00
_cell.angle_beta   90.00
_cell.angle_gamma   90.00
#
_symmetry.space_group_name_H-M   'P 1'
#
loop_
_entity.id
_entity.type
_entity.pdbx_description
1 polymer ?
#
loop_
_entity_poly.entity_id
_entity_poly.type
_entity_poly.pdbx_seq_one_letter_code
_entity_poly.pdbx_strand_id
1 'polypeptide(L)'
;MESKEILQLTIELPEGGSDVIIVNEIDEPIDLASSFCKKHNLDMKNLESLTNLIEHNIDLLIEAEKTPEKEKFHLVKQAIVLPSRNRPASPQLIDQAKQVCDALTKVQSRRPTSSAPTQKKYPERDNINRYGIKTPSKAQRVPQRRYYDKLDQYFTLFELLGPNAEGKINPEALTIPALPHSMIKIIAPLIEELKASHKTIGFSDFTQAMDRILSNLEDNTKALLLESNHRKDTTFVASKSGKMTLYERQMLLRAKNEEKLKEKRMLKESEELRECKFTPHIRANNSHR
;
A
#
# COMPACT_ATOMS: atom_id res chain seq x y z
N MET A 1 -5.09 34.59 15.26
CA MET A 1 -5.05 33.32 16.01
C MET A 1 -3.67 32.76 15.78
N GLU A 2 -2.86 32.66 16.83
CA GLU A 2 -1.53 32.08 16.73
C GLU A 2 -1.70 30.56 16.61
N SER A 3 -1.21 29.97 15.52
CA SER A 3 -1.22 28.52 15.32
C SER A 3 -0.11 27.90 16.16
N LYS A 4 -0.42 26.82 16.88
CA LYS A 4 0.56 26.11 17.70
C LYS A 4 1.50 25.30 16.80
N GLU A 5 2.80 25.47 17.00
CA GLU A 5 3.83 24.64 16.38
C GLU A 5 3.78 23.23 16.98
N ILE A 6 3.74 22.21 16.10
CA ILE A 6 3.64 20.80 16.51
C ILE A 6 4.88 19.98 16.15
N LEU A 7 5.63 20.39 15.13
CA LEU A 7 6.78 19.65 14.63
C LEU A 7 7.76 20.56 13.91
N GLN A 8 9.05 20.36 14.18
CA GLN A 8 10.15 21.02 13.48
C GLN A 8 11.00 19.96 12.78
N LEU A 9 11.05 19.98 11.45
CA LEU A 9 11.83 19.04 10.63
C LEU A 9 13.04 19.74 10.02
N THR A 10 14.24 19.21 10.23
CA THR A 10 15.45 19.68 9.55
C THR A 10 15.72 18.81 8.33
N ILE A 11 15.75 19.41 7.14
CA ILE A 11 15.96 18.74 5.86
C ILE A 11 17.33 19.11 5.31
N GLU A 12 18.18 18.11 5.06
CA GLU A 12 19.47 18.30 4.39
C GLU A 12 19.26 18.41 2.87
N LEU A 13 19.85 19.45 2.27
CA LEU A 13 19.77 19.77 0.87
C LEU A 13 20.96 19.18 0.09
N PRO A 14 20.78 18.81 -1.19
CA PRO A 14 21.84 18.19 -1.99
C PRO A 14 23.06 19.10 -2.20
N GLU A 15 22.88 20.42 -2.12
CA GLU A 15 23.95 21.41 -2.29
C GLU A 15 24.80 21.63 -1.02
N GLY A 16 24.59 20.83 0.02
CA GLY A 16 25.41 20.89 1.25
C GLY A 16 24.91 21.88 2.30
N GLY A 17 23.60 22.16 2.32
CA GLY A 17 22.94 22.96 3.34
C GLY A 17 21.89 22.17 4.11
N SER A 18 21.29 22.79 5.13
CA SER A 18 20.10 22.29 5.80
C SER A 18 19.11 23.43 6.00
N ASP A 19 17.82 23.16 5.86
CA ASP A 19 16.76 24.12 6.16
C ASP A 19 15.68 23.45 7.02
N VAL A 20 14.89 24.27 7.70
CA VAL A 20 13.90 23.82 8.67
C VAL A 20 12.48 24.02 8.12
N ILE A 21 11.67 22.98 8.20
CA ILE A 21 10.22 23.03 7.99
C ILE A 21 9.56 23.06 9.37
N ILE A 22 8.88 24.16 9.66
CA ILE A 22 8.04 24.33 10.84
C ILE A 22 6.62 23.92 10.46
N VAL A 23 6.05 22.95 11.17
CA VAL A 23 4.71 22.42 10.94
C VAL A 23 3.80 22.91 12.06
N ASN A 24 2.73 23.62 11.70
CA ASN A 24 1.69 24.02 12.64
C ASN A 24 0.46 23.10 12.54
N GLU A 25 -0.40 23.17 13.56
CA GLU A 25 -1.62 22.34 13.67
C GLU A 25 -2.62 22.47 12.51
N ILE A 26 -2.56 23.56 11.75
CA ILE A 26 -3.48 23.87 10.65
C ILE A 26 -2.86 23.70 9.26
N ASP A 27 -1.56 23.39 9.19
CA ASP A 27 -0.82 23.38 7.93
C ASP A 27 -1.01 22.06 7.17
N GLU A 28 -1.32 22.11 5.88
CA GLU A 28 -1.38 20.89 5.06
C GLU A 28 0.03 20.43 4.65
N PRO A 29 0.40 19.14 4.83
CA PRO A 29 1.73 18.63 4.49
C PRO A 29 2.16 18.90 3.05
N ILE A 30 1.22 18.82 2.10
CA ILE A 30 1.47 19.09 0.69
C ILE A 30 1.81 20.55 0.42
N ASP A 31 1.20 21.49 1.15
CA ASP A 31 1.44 22.92 1.00
C ASP A 31 2.79 23.32 1.59
N LEU A 32 3.16 22.71 2.73
CA LEU A 32 4.49 22.85 3.33
C LEU A 32 5.59 22.31 2.41
N ALA A 33 5.40 21.09 1.88
CA ALA A 33 6.34 20.49 0.95
C ALA A 33 6.46 21.31 -0.34
N SER A 34 5.34 21.80 -0.89
CA SER A 34 5.30 22.65 -2.09
C SER A 34 6.05 23.96 -1.88
N SER A 35 5.82 24.62 -0.74
CA SER A 35 6.50 25.86 -0.38
C SER A 35 8.00 25.65 -0.20
N PHE A 36 8.40 24.54 0.43
CA PHE A 36 9.80 24.18 0.60
C PHE A 36 10.48 23.85 -0.73
N CYS A 37 9.84 23.06 -1.60
CA CYS A 37 10.36 22.75 -2.92
C CYS A 37 10.51 24.00 -3.80
N LYS A 38 9.56 24.94 -3.74
CA LYS A 38 9.67 26.23 -4.44
C LYS A 38 10.80 27.09 -3.90
N LYS A 39 10.98 27.15 -2.58
CA LYS A 39 12.05 27.92 -1.93
C LYS A 39 13.45 27.46 -2.36
N HIS A 40 13.63 26.15 -2.53
CA HIS A 40 14.92 25.53 -2.85
C HIS A 40 15.04 25.02 -4.30
N ASN A 41 14.13 25.42 -5.20
CA ASN A 41 14.09 25.00 -6.60
C ASN A 41 14.18 23.46 -6.81
N LEU A 42 13.48 22.69 -5.97
CA LEU A 42 13.46 21.23 -6.03
C LEU A 42 12.45 20.70 -7.06
N ASP A 43 12.78 19.58 -7.71
CA ASP A 43 11.91 18.90 -8.69
C ASP A 43 10.63 18.34 -8.05
N MET A 44 9.57 18.20 -8.85
CA MET A 44 8.26 17.66 -8.45
C MET A 44 8.34 16.23 -7.92
N LYS A 45 9.39 15.47 -8.24
CA LYS A 45 9.64 14.15 -7.65
C LYS A 45 9.96 14.22 -6.16
N ASN A 46 10.61 15.30 -5.73
CA ASN A 46 10.95 15.53 -4.33
C ASN A 46 9.71 15.98 -3.53
N LEU A 47 8.73 16.61 -4.19
CA LEU A 47 7.47 17.03 -3.57
C LEU A 47 6.75 15.85 -2.91
N GLU A 48 6.49 14.79 -3.67
CA GLU A 48 5.77 13.61 -3.16
C GLU A 48 6.55 12.94 -2.00
N SER A 49 7.87 12.83 -2.16
CA SER A 49 8.74 12.25 -1.13
C SER A 49 8.74 13.07 0.15
N LEU A 50 8.77 14.41 0.03
CA LEU A 50 8.76 15.33 1.17
C LEU A 50 7.39 15.38 1.85
N THR A 51 6.29 15.36 1.09
CA THR A 51 4.93 15.25 1.63
C THR A 51 4.79 14.00 2.47
N ASN A 52 5.17 12.84 1.94
CA ASN A 52 5.12 11.56 2.66
C ASN A 52 5.99 11.58 3.93
N LEU A 53 7.15 12.25 3.88
CA LEU A 53 8.04 12.38 5.05
C LEU A 53 7.38 13.22 6.15
N ILE A 54 6.74 14.34 5.79
CA ILE A 54 6.04 15.21 6.75
C ILE A 54 4.87 14.43 7.38
N GLU A 55 4.02 13.79 6.56
CA GLU A 55 2.89 12.98 7.01
C GLU A 55 3.33 11.89 7.99
N HIS A 56 4.39 11.16 7.65
CA HIS A 56 4.90 10.07 8.48
C HIS A 56 5.40 10.57 9.85
N ASN A 57 6.07 11.71 9.92
CA ASN A 57 6.54 12.25 11.20
C ASN A 57 5.39 12.80 12.05
N ILE A 58 4.34 13.35 11.44
CA ILE A 58 3.12 13.72 12.15
C ILE A 58 2.46 12.47 12.74
N ASP A 59 2.37 11.37 11.99
CA ASP A 59 1.85 10.09 12.48
C ASP A 59 2.63 9.57 13.70
N LEU A 60 3.96 9.65 13.67
CA LEU A 60 4.80 9.22 14.79
C LEU A 60 4.59 10.08 16.05
N LEU A 61 4.41 11.39 15.90
CA LEU A 61 4.12 12.28 17.03
C LEU A 61 2.78 11.95 17.67
N ILE A 62 1.75 11.69 16.86
CA ILE A 62 0.42 11.28 17.33
C ILE A 62 0.50 9.96 18.10
N GLU A 63 1.29 9.00 17.63
CA GLU A 63 1.48 7.72 18.31
C GLU A 63 2.21 7.87 19.64
N ALA A 64 3.25 8.72 19.67
CA ALA A 64 3.99 9.01 20.89
C ALA A 64 3.13 9.69 21.96
N GLU A 65 2.16 10.52 21.56
CA GLU A 65 1.23 11.17 22.49
C GLU A 65 0.22 10.18 23.09
N LYS A 66 -0.20 9.17 22.31
CA LYS A 66 -1.12 8.11 22.77
C LYS A 66 -0.46 7.14 23.74
N THR A 67 0.84 6.91 23.63
CA THR A 67 1.55 6.03 24.56
C THR A 67 1.64 6.70 25.95
N PRO A 68 1.20 6.02 27.02
CA PRO A 68 1.27 6.57 28.38
C PRO A 68 2.73 6.87 28.74
N GLU A 69 2.96 7.95 29.51
CA GLU A 69 4.28 8.57 29.78
C GLU A 69 5.41 7.62 30.19
N LYS A 70 5.07 6.44 30.71
CA LYS A 70 6.04 5.42 31.13
C LYS A 70 6.85 4.80 29.99
N GLU A 71 6.46 4.97 28.72
CA GLU A 71 7.16 4.40 27.55
C GLU A 71 7.70 5.45 26.54
N LYS A 72 7.48 6.75 26.77
CA LYS A 72 7.80 7.83 25.81
C LYS A 72 9.28 7.94 25.43
N PHE A 73 10.20 7.42 26.24
CA PHE A 73 11.65 7.55 25.99
C PHE A 73 12.21 6.65 24.87
N HIS A 74 11.46 5.64 24.41
CA HIS A 74 11.96 4.72 23.38
C HIS A 74 11.63 5.13 21.93
N LEU A 75 10.55 5.88 21.69
CA LEU A 75 10.13 6.27 20.33
C LEU A 75 10.81 7.55 19.81
N VAL A 76 11.13 8.50 20.67
CA VAL A 76 11.76 9.78 20.26
C VAL A 76 13.17 9.60 19.67
N LYS A 77 13.85 8.48 19.95
CA LYS A 77 15.17 8.17 19.35
C LYS A 77 15.10 7.61 17.92
N GLN A 78 13.93 7.18 17.46
CA GLN A 78 13.76 6.63 16.10
C GLN A 78 13.34 7.70 15.09
N ALA A 79 12.71 8.79 15.55
CA ALA A 79 12.50 9.97 14.75
C ALA A 79 13.80 10.80 14.70
N ILE A 80 14.35 10.96 13.49
CA ILE A 80 15.49 11.84 13.18
C ILE A 80 16.86 11.34 13.70
N VAL A 81 17.36 10.26 13.10
CA VAL A 81 18.73 10.25 12.54
C VAL A 81 18.68 9.44 11.25
N LEU A 82 18.60 10.09 10.09
CA LEU A 82 19.07 9.45 8.86
C LEU A 82 20.55 9.11 9.11
N PRO A 83 21.00 7.85 8.89
CA PRO A 83 22.37 7.48 9.17
C PRO A 83 23.31 8.34 8.32
N SER A 84 23.98 9.29 8.98
CA SER A 84 25.07 10.07 8.41
C SER A 84 26.11 9.12 7.83
N ARG A 85 26.10 8.94 6.51
CA ARG A 85 26.96 7.95 5.84
C ARG A 85 28.44 8.35 5.82
N ASN A 86 28.80 9.54 6.31
CA ASN A 86 30.17 10.08 6.20
C ASN A 86 30.67 10.83 7.45
N ARG A 87 30.24 10.46 8.67
CA ARG A 87 31.01 10.87 9.87
C ARG A 87 32.01 9.77 10.23
N PRO A 88 33.33 10.06 10.34
CA PRO A 88 34.24 9.12 10.98
C PRO A 88 33.73 8.92 12.41
N ALA A 89 33.38 7.67 12.74
CA ALA A 89 33.00 7.31 14.10
C ALA A 89 34.12 7.74 15.05
N SER A 90 33.77 8.36 16.18
CA SER A 90 34.80 8.73 17.16
C SER A 90 35.55 7.45 17.57
N PRO A 91 36.89 7.50 17.71
CA PRO A 91 37.68 6.32 18.08
C PRO A 91 37.15 5.62 19.34
N GLN A 92 36.57 6.37 20.28
CA GLN A 92 35.98 5.85 21.50
C GLN A 92 34.75 4.94 21.29
N LEU A 93 33.91 5.23 20.28
CA LEU A 93 32.74 4.40 19.97
C LEU A 93 33.13 3.08 19.30
N ILE A 94 34.22 3.09 18.53
CA ILE A 94 34.77 1.87 17.90
C ILE A 94 35.32 0.93 18.99
N ASP A 95 36.01 1.47 19.99
CA ASP A 95 36.56 0.68 21.09
C ASP A 95 35.47 0.13 22.02
N GLN A 96 34.40 0.88 22.29
CA GLN A 96 33.24 0.36 23.02
C GLN A 96 32.51 -0.74 22.26
N ALA A 97 32.32 -0.59 20.94
CA ALA A 97 31.68 -1.62 20.12
C ALA A 97 32.52 -2.91 20.08
N LYS A 98 33.85 -2.80 20.00
CA LYS A 98 34.76 -3.95 20.11
C LYS A 98 34.62 -4.67 21.45
N GLN A 99 34.59 -3.94 22.56
CA GLN A 99 34.43 -4.54 23.89
C GLN A 99 33.10 -5.30 24.05
N VAL A 100 32.01 -4.80 23.46
CA VAL A 100 30.70 -5.47 23.48
C VAL A 100 30.70 -6.74 22.62
N CYS A 101 31.30 -6.71 21.43
CA CYS A 101 31.43 -7.89 20.58
C CYS A 101 32.31 -8.97 21.23
N ASP A 102 33.43 -8.60 21.86
CA ASP A 102 34.31 -9.56 22.54
C ASP A 102 33.63 -10.17 23.78
N ALA A 103 32.79 -9.40 24.49
CA ALA A 103 31.98 -9.91 25.59
C ALA A 103 30.92 -10.92 25.14
N LEU A 104 30.24 -10.67 24.01
CA LEU A 104 29.23 -11.57 23.46
C LEU A 104 29.84 -12.87 22.91
N THR A 105 31.05 -12.81 22.36
CA THR A 105 31.74 -13.98 21.80
C THR A 105 32.20 -14.94 22.91
N LYS A 106 32.53 -14.43 24.11
CA LYS A 106 32.90 -15.26 25.27
C LYS A 106 31.72 -16.00 25.93
N VAL A 107 30.48 -15.60 25.66
CA VAL A 107 29.29 -16.26 26.25
C VAL A 107 28.78 -17.44 25.40
N GLN A 108 29.17 -17.53 24.11
CA GLN A 108 28.65 -18.57 23.21
C GLN A 108 29.48 -19.87 23.12
N SER A 109 30.62 -20.01 23.82
CA SER A 109 31.47 -21.21 23.71
C SER A 109 31.05 -22.42 24.57
N ARG A 110 29.86 -22.41 25.19
CA ARG A 110 29.35 -23.53 25.99
C ARG A 110 28.02 -24.11 25.49
N ARG A 111 27.86 -24.32 24.19
CA ARG A 111 26.78 -25.21 23.68
C ARG A 111 27.36 -26.43 22.96
N PRO A 112 27.06 -27.65 23.44
CA PRO A 112 27.44 -28.87 22.75
C PRO A 112 26.68 -28.98 21.42
N THR A 113 27.43 -29.31 20.38
CA THR A 113 26.98 -29.65 19.04
C THR A 113 26.18 -30.96 19.05
N SER A 114 24.86 -30.90 18.83
CA SER A 114 24.12 -32.05 18.32
C SER A 114 22.70 -31.67 17.87
N SER A 115 22.50 -31.68 16.56
CA SER A 115 21.30 -32.13 15.80
C SER A 115 21.11 -31.29 14.54
N ALA A 116 21.16 -31.97 13.40
CA ALA A 116 21.02 -31.38 12.08
C ALA A 116 19.62 -30.76 11.91
N PRO A 117 19.50 -29.57 11.29
CA PRO A 117 18.22 -28.93 11.05
C PRO A 117 17.48 -29.69 9.95
N THR A 118 16.43 -30.41 10.32
CA THR A 118 15.44 -30.92 9.38
C THR A 118 14.73 -29.72 8.74
N GLN A 119 14.98 -29.50 7.45
CA GLN A 119 14.27 -28.52 6.65
C GLN A 119 12.78 -28.90 6.63
N LYS A 120 11.98 -28.19 7.42
CA LYS A 120 10.51 -28.22 7.29
C LYS A 120 10.18 -27.67 5.90
N LYS A 121 9.83 -28.56 4.97
CA LYS A 121 9.17 -28.20 3.69
C LYS A 121 7.85 -27.53 4.04
N TYR A 122 7.83 -26.20 4.05
CA TYR A 122 6.57 -25.47 4.04
C TYR A 122 5.91 -25.71 2.68
N PRO A 123 4.62 -26.04 2.62
CA PRO A 123 3.91 -26.16 1.36
C PRO A 123 4.02 -24.81 0.64
N GLU A 124 4.51 -24.88 -0.59
CA GLU A 124 4.67 -23.74 -1.49
C GLU A 124 3.28 -23.13 -1.70
N ARG A 125 3.01 -21.98 -1.06
CA ARG A 125 1.75 -21.26 -1.28
C ARG A 125 1.78 -20.76 -2.71
N ASP A 126 0.80 -21.18 -3.51
CA ASP A 126 0.58 -20.63 -4.84
C ASP A 126 0.53 -19.10 -4.74
N ASN A 127 1.41 -18.40 -5.46
CA ASN A 127 1.47 -16.93 -5.48
C ASN A 127 0.32 -16.37 -6.35
N ILE A 128 -0.91 -16.58 -5.89
CA ILE A 128 -2.13 -16.08 -6.51
C ILE A 128 -2.42 -14.70 -5.91
N ASN A 129 -2.58 -13.68 -6.77
CA ASN A 129 -2.92 -12.33 -6.32
C ASN A 129 -4.41 -12.23 -5.93
N ARG A 130 -4.84 -11.03 -5.48
CA ARG A 130 -6.24 -10.75 -5.10
C ARG A 130 -7.28 -10.99 -6.21
N TYR A 131 -6.81 -11.20 -7.44
CA TYR A 131 -7.63 -11.41 -8.64
C TYR A 131 -7.64 -12.85 -9.14
N GLY A 132 -7.04 -13.79 -8.41
CA GLY A 132 -6.95 -15.18 -8.87
C GLY A 132 -5.87 -15.45 -9.92
N ILE A 133 -5.01 -14.48 -10.22
CA ILE A 133 -3.96 -14.61 -11.26
C ILE A 133 -2.63 -15.03 -10.60
N LYS A 134 -2.00 -16.08 -11.15
CA LYS A 134 -0.67 -16.54 -10.72
C LYS A 134 0.39 -15.51 -11.12
N THR A 135 1.19 -15.08 -10.15
CA THR A 135 2.24 -14.05 -10.36
C THR A 135 3.63 -14.68 -10.54
N PRO A 136 4.51 -14.09 -11.38
CA PRO A 136 5.89 -14.57 -11.54
C PRO A 136 6.74 -14.32 -10.28
N SER A 137 7.70 -15.21 -10.05
CA SER A 137 8.56 -15.29 -8.85
C SER A 137 9.30 -13.97 -8.51
N LYS A 138 9.59 -13.79 -7.20
CA LYS A 138 9.96 -12.56 -6.47
C LYS A 138 11.24 -11.79 -6.89
N ALA A 139 11.83 -12.04 -8.06
CA ALA A 139 13.14 -11.51 -8.43
C ALA A 139 13.15 -10.07 -9.00
N GLN A 140 12.01 -9.39 -9.18
CA GLN A 140 11.97 -8.06 -9.82
C GLN A 140 10.97 -7.10 -9.15
N ARG A 141 11.43 -6.37 -8.11
CA ARG A 141 10.55 -5.58 -7.22
C ARG A 141 10.07 -4.24 -7.77
N VAL A 142 10.77 -3.63 -8.72
CA VAL A 142 10.39 -2.31 -9.29
C VAL A 142 9.30 -2.40 -10.39
N PRO A 143 9.34 -3.35 -11.35
CA PRO A 143 8.26 -3.46 -12.34
C PRO A 143 6.94 -4.01 -11.78
N GLN A 144 6.95 -4.60 -10.57
CA GLN A 144 5.74 -5.17 -9.97
C GLN A 144 4.67 -4.13 -9.62
N ARG A 145 5.05 -2.93 -9.15
CA ARG A 145 4.04 -1.92 -8.72
C ARG A 145 3.18 -1.45 -9.89
N ARG A 146 3.81 -1.07 -11.01
CA ARG A 146 3.10 -0.64 -12.23
C ARG A 146 2.19 -1.73 -12.80
N TYR A 147 2.57 -3.00 -12.64
CA TYR A 147 1.75 -4.13 -13.06
C TYR A 147 0.46 -4.23 -12.23
N TYR A 148 0.54 -4.05 -10.90
CA TYR A 148 -0.65 -4.04 -10.04
C TYR A 148 -1.54 -2.82 -10.29
N ASP A 149 -0.97 -1.62 -10.45
CA ASP A 149 -1.74 -0.42 -10.76
C ASP A 149 -2.55 -0.57 -12.06
N LYS A 150 -1.95 -1.23 -13.05
CA LYS A 150 -2.58 -1.58 -14.33
C LYS A 150 -3.70 -2.62 -14.15
N LEU A 151 -3.49 -3.67 -13.36
CA LEU A 151 -4.52 -4.67 -13.07
C LEU A 151 -5.71 -4.06 -12.34
N ASP A 152 -5.46 -3.12 -11.43
CA ASP A 152 -6.51 -2.40 -10.71
C ASP A 152 -7.41 -1.63 -11.67
N GLN A 153 -6.82 -0.90 -12.63
CA GLN A 153 -7.57 -0.17 -13.66
C GLN A 153 -8.34 -1.11 -14.59
N TYR A 154 -7.74 -2.23 -14.98
CA TYR A 154 -8.42 -3.25 -15.77
C TYR A 154 -9.63 -3.80 -15.02
N PHE A 155 -9.50 -4.02 -13.71
CA PHE A 155 -10.59 -4.50 -12.89
C PHE A 155 -11.72 -3.47 -12.79
N THR A 156 -11.41 -2.19 -12.59
CA THR A 156 -12.43 -1.13 -12.61
C THR A 156 -13.16 -1.05 -13.95
N LEU A 157 -12.43 -1.15 -15.07
CA LEU A 157 -13.04 -1.22 -16.39
C LEU A 157 -13.91 -2.46 -16.56
N PHE A 158 -13.45 -3.61 -16.07
CA PHE A 158 -14.19 -4.86 -16.11
C PHE A 158 -15.52 -4.75 -15.34
N GLU A 159 -15.51 -4.18 -14.13
CA GLU A 159 -16.73 -3.93 -13.34
C GLU A 159 -17.68 -2.94 -14.03
N LEU A 160 -17.15 -1.88 -14.63
CA LEU A 160 -17.94 -0.90 -15.39
C LEU A 160 -18.64 -1.52 -16.62
N LEU A 161 -18.08 -2.59 -17.18
CA LEU A 161 -18.69 -3.32 -18.29
C LEU A 161 -19.85 -4.23 -17.83
N GLY A 162 -20.07 -4.36 -16.52
CA GLY A 162 -21.21 -5.08 -15.95
C GLY A 162 -21.08 -6.59 -16.08
N PRO A 163 -20.10 -7.24 -15.42
CA PRO A 163 -20.01 -8.69 -15.42
C PRO A 163 -21.24 -9.29 -14.74
N ASN A 164 -21.66 -10.46 -15.20
CA ASN A 164 -22.75 -11.21 -14.61
C ASN A 164 -22.35 -11.76 -13.22
N ALA A 165 -23.29 -12.43 -12.54
CA ALA A 165 -23.04 -13.06 -11.24
C ALA A 165 -21.93 -14.13 -11.24
N GLU A 166 -21.54 -14.64 -12.42
CA GLU A 166 -20.41 -15.57 -12.59
C GLU A 166 -19.07 -14.85 -12.80
N GLY A 167 -19.04 -13.53 -12.81
CA GLY A 167 -17.84 -12.75 -13.09
C GLY A 167 -17.42 -12.82 -14.57
N LYS A 168 -18.38 -12.91 -15.49
CA LYS A 168 -18.14 -12.92 -16.95
C LYS A 168 -18.92 -11.81 -17.64
N ILE A 169 -18.34 -11.23 -18.69
CA ILE A 169 -18.99 -10.21 -19.52
C ILE A 169 -19.77 -10.91 -20.63
N ASN A 170 -21.06 -10.61 -20.73
CA ASN A 170 -21.92 -11.07 -21.82
C ASN A 170 -22.00 -9.99 -22.91
N PRO A 171 -21.82 -10.33 -24.19
CA PRO A 171 -21.80 -9.34 -25.28
C PRO A 171 -23.14 -8.60 -25.45
N GLU A 172 -24.24 -9.24 -25.07
CA GLU A 172 -25.60 -8.69 -25.18
C GLU A 172 -25.97 -7.74 -24.03
N ALA A 173 -25.32 -7.89 -22.86
CA ALA A 173 -25.64 -7.12 -21.65
C ALA A 173 -24.70 -5.92 -21.43
N LEU A 174 -23.87 -5.58 -22.42
CA LEU A 174 -22.86 -4.52 -22.31
C LEU A 174 -23.52 -3.15 -22.15
N THR A 175 -23.42 -2.60 -20.94
CA THR A 175 -23.96 -1.27 -20.63
C THR A 175 -22.89 -0.21 -20.96
N ILE A 176 -22.78 0.14 -22.24
CA ILE A 176 -21.82 1.13 -22.75
C ILE A 176 -22.00 2.57 -22.21
N PRO A 177 -23.20 3.09 -21.83
CA PRO A 177 -23.37 4.53 -21.57
C PRO A 177 -22.62 5.07 -20.35
N ALA A 178 -22.08 4.23 -19.46
CA ALA A 178 -21.37 4.67 -18.27
C ALA A 178 -19.88 4.97 -18.50
N LEU A 179 -19.30 4.60 -19.65
CA LEU A 179 -17.87 4.73 -19.91
C LEU A 179 -17.52 6.08 -20.57
N PRO A 180 -16.41 6.72 -20.18
CA PRO A 180 -15.89 7.89 -20.89
C PRO A 180 -15.65 7.58 -22.37
N HIS A 181 -15.98 8.52 -23.26
CA HIS A 181 -15.89 8.32 -24.71
C HIS A 181 -14.47 7.95 -25.20
N SER A 182 -13.44 8.46 -24.52
CA SER A 182 -12.04 8.08 -24.77
C SER A 182 -11.77 6.60 -24.50
N MET A 183 -12.33 6.06 -23.41
CA MET A 183 -12.17 4.64 -23.05
C MET A 183 -12.96 3.75 -24.00
N ILE A 184 -14.18 4.16 -24.39
CA ILE A 184 -14.99 3.43 -25.38
C ILE A 184 -14.21 3.22 -26.68
N LYS A 185 -13.53 4.25 -27.19
CA LYS A 185 -12.70 4.13 -28.40
C LYS A 185 -11.57 3.12 -28.25
N ILE A 186 -10.94 3.07 -27.07
CA ILE A 186 -9.84 2.14 -26.80
C ILE A 186 -10.34 0.69 -26.72
N ILE A 187 -11.48 0.46 -26.05
CA ILE A 187 -12.02 -0.89 -25.85
C ILE A 187 -12.93 -1.37 -26.99
N ALA A 188 -13.28 -0.51 -27.94
CA ALA A 188 -14.17 -0.84 -29.06
C ALA A 188 -13.74 -2.11 -29.82
N PRO A 189 -12.45 -2.33 -30.16
CA PRO A 189 -12.03 -3.56 -30.84
C PRO A 189 -12.35 -4.83 -30.05
N LEU A 190 -12.22 -4.79 -28.72
CA LEU A 190 -12.58 -5.91 -27.85
C LEU A 190 -14.09 -6.16 -27.88
N ILE A 191 -14.89 -5.10 -27.79
CA ILE A 191 -16.35 -5.20 -27.78
C ILE A 191 -16.85 -5.78 -29.11
N GLU A 192 -16.28 -5.35 -30.24
CA GLU A 192 -16.61 -5.88 -31.55
C GLU A 192 -16.27 -7.36 -31.68
N GLU A 193 -15.09 -7.78 -31.19
CA GLU A 193 -14.68 -9.19 -31.16
C GLU A 193 -15.62 -10.05 -30.30
N LEU A 194 -16.06 -9.54 -29.15
CA LEU A 194 -17.01 -10.22 -28.27
C LEU A 194 -18.39 -10.36 -28.91
N LYS A 195 -18.86 -9.31 -29.60
CA LYS A 195 -20.13 -9.34 -30.33
C LYS A 195 -20.09 -10.31 -31.50
N ALA A 196 -18.98 -10.36 -32.24
CA ALA A 196 -18.82 -11.27 -33.37
C ALA A 196 -18.72 -12.74 -32.95
N SER A 197 -18.03 -13.02 -31.84
CA SER A 197 -17.83 -14.39 -31.35
C SER A 197 -18.95 -14.94 -30.49
N HIS A 198 -19.86 -14.07 -30.00
CA HIS A 198 -20.89 -14.39 -29.00
C HIS A 198 -20.33 -15.09 -27.74
N LYS A 199 -19.02 -14.96 -27.48
CA LYS A 199 -18.34 -15.64 -26.39
C LYS A 199 -18.35 -14.76 -25.15
N THR A 200 -18.58 -15.38 -24.00
CA THR A 200 -18.44 -14.71 -22.70
C THR A 200 -16.98 -14.75 -22.25
N ILE A 201 -16.49 -13.65 -21.68
CA ILE A 201 -15.10 -13.56 -21.21
C ILE A 201 -15.04 -13.32 -19.71
N GLY A 202 -14.18 -14.07 -19.03
CA GLY A 202 -13.83 -13.82 -17.63
C GLY A 202 -12.73 -12.76 -17.51
N PHE A 203 -12.42 -12.35 -16.27
CA PHE A 203 -11.41 -11.34 -16.02
C PHE A 203 -10.02 -11.71 -16.58
N SER A 204 -9.60 -12.97 -16.44
CA SER A 204 -8.32 -13.44 -17.00
C SER A 204 -8.21 -13.20 -18.51
N ASP A 205 -9.25 -13.56 -19.26
CA ASP A 205 -9.26 -13.38 -20.72
C ASP A 205 -9.36 -11.90 -21.09
N PHE A 206 -10.13 -11.12 -20.33
CA PHE A 206 -10.22 -9.67 -20.46
C PHE A 206 -8.85 -9.00 -20.29
N THR A 207 -8.09 -9.34 -19.25
CA THR A 207 -6.75 -8.76 -19.02
C THR A 207 -5.79 -9.06 -20.17
N GLN A 208 -5.82 -10.28 -20.73
CA GLN A 208 -4.99 -10.64 -21.89
C GLN A 208 -5.40 -9.86 -23.14
N ALA A 209 -6.69 -9.68 -23.38
CA ALA A 209 -7.19 -8.92 -24.52
C ALA A 209 -6.83 -7.42 -24.40
N MET A 210 -6.95 -6.86 -23.20
CA MET A 210 -6.51 -5.49 -22.91
C MET A 210 -5.00 -5.31 -23.11
N ASP A 211 -4.19 -6.30 -22.74
CA ASP A 211 -2.74 -6.26 -22.99
C ASP A 211 -2.40 -6.26 -24.48
N ARG A 212 -3.13 -7.01 -25.30
CA ARG A 212 -3.00 -6.97 -26.77
C ARG A 212 -3.38 -5.59 -27.32
N ILE A 213 -4.49 -5.02 -26.86
CA ILE A 213 -4.93 -3.67 -27.27
C ILE A 213 -3.88 -2.64 -26.89
N LEU A 214 -3.43 -2.64 -25.64
CA LEU A 214 -2.38 -1.73 -25.18
C LEU A 214 -1.09 -1.89 -25.97
N SER A 215 -0.71 -3.10 -26.40
CA SER A 215 0.51 -3.29 -27.18
C SER A 215 0.47 -2.60 -28.56
N ASN A 216 -0.72 -2.42 -29.13
CA ASN A 216 -0.92 -1.80 -30.45
C ASN A 216 -1.24 -0.30 -30.38
N LEU A 217 -1.47 0.25 -29.19
CA LEU A 217 -1.83 1.65 -29.00
C LEU A 217 -0.63 2.58 -28.97
N GLU A 218 -0.84 3.84 -29.38
CA GLU A 218 0.14 4.91 -29.24
C GLU A 218 0.34 5.29 -27.77
N ASP A 219 1.54 5.70 -27.38
CA ASP A 219 1.88 5.97 -25.97
C ASP A 219 1.00 7.06 -25.33
N ASN A 220 0.54 8.02 -26.13
CA ASN A 220 -0.41 9.06 -25.68
C ASN A 220 -1.75 8.46 -25.24
N THR A 221 -2.25 7.46 -25.98
CA THR A 221 -3.50 6.77 -25.65
C THR A 221 -3.34 5.75 -24.52
N LYS A 222 -2.16 5.13 -24.42
CA LYS A 222 -1.81 4.29 -23.26
C LYS A 222 -1.81 5.11 -21.97
N ALA A 223 -1.26 6.33 -22.02
CA ALA A 223 -1.28 7.24 -20.88
C ALA A 223 -2.71 7.57 -20.45
N LEU A 224 -3.64 7.82 -21.39
CA LEU A 224 -5.05 8.06 -21.04
C LEU A 224 -5.73 6.89 -20.32
N LEU A 225 -5.36 5.64 -20.63
CA LEU A 225 -5.90 4.47 -19.94
C LEU A 225 -5.20 4.22 -18.59
N LEU A 226 -3.90 4.50 -18.53
CA LEU A 226 -3.03 4.21 -17.39
C LEU A 226 -2.87 5.36 -16.39
N GLU A 227 -3.29 6.58 -16.75
CA GLU A 227 -3.35 7.72 -15.85
C GLU A 227 -4.44 7.47 -14.81
N SER A 228 -4.02 6.80 -13.75
CA SER A 228 -4.81 6.55 -12.56
C SER A 228 -5.52 7.84 -12.13
N ASN A 229 -6.84 7.77 -12.01
CA ASN A 229 -7.65 8.79 -11.32
C ASN A 229 -7.15 9.07 -9.88
N HIS A 230 -6.19 8.31 -9.36
CA HIS A 230 -5.46 8.60 -8.13
C HIS A 230 -4.76 9.97 -8.09
N ARG A 231 -4.55 10.66 -9.22
CA ARG A 231 -4.10 12.07 -9.18
C ARG A 231 -5.22 13.09 -8.97
N LYS A 232 -6.50 12.70 -9.09
CA LYS A 232 -7.64 13.64 -9.08
C LYS A 232 -8.61 13.44 -7.92
N ASP A 233 -8.50 12.36 -7.14
CA ASP A 233 -9.26 12.25 -5.88
C ASP A 233 -8.49 12.75 -4.64
N THR A 234 -7.23 13.17 -4.82
CA THR A 234 -6.57 14.10 -3.87
C THR A 234 -6.78 15.57 -4.24
N THR A 235 -7.59 15.87 -5.26
CA THR A 235 -8.52 16.99 -5.10
C THR A 235 -9.52 16.54 -4.02
N PHE A 236 -9.06 16.59 -2.77
CA PHE A 236 -9.90 16.88 -1.64
C PHE A 236 -10.86 17.93 -2.19
N VAL A 237 -12.12 17.54 -2.35
CA VAL A 237 -13.19 18.50 -2.28
C VAL A 237 -12.81 19.28 -1.03
N ALA A 238 -12.36 20.52 -1.21
CA ALA A 238 -12.36 21.54 -0.19
C ALA A 238 -13.83 21.75 0.16
N SER A 239 -14.42 20.69 0.69
CA SER A 239 -15.62 20.67 1.45
C SER A 239 -15.28 21.71 2.48
N LYS A 240 -16.09 22.75 2.53
CA LYS A 240 -16.08 23.78 3.56
C LYS A 240 -16.43 23.15 4.92
N SER A 241 -15.80 22.03 5.25
CA SER A 241 -15.86 21.27 6.47
C SER A 241 -15.01 22.06 7.43
N GLY A 242 -15.69 22.89 8.21
CA GLY A 242 -15.07 23.88 9.08
C GLY A 242 -14.00 23.28 9.99
N LYS A 243 -12.96 24.08 10.24
CA LYS A 243 -12.10 24.11 11.44
C LYS A 243 -11.56 22.78 11.99
N MET A 244 -11.55 21.70 11.21
CA MET A 244 -11.08 20.42 11.70
C MET A 244 -9.55 20.43 11.68
N THR A 245 -8.92 20.21 12.83
CA THR A 245 -7.46 20.25 12.94
C THR A 245 -6.82 19.07 12.20
N LEU A 246 -5.53 19.16 11.86
CA LEU A 246 -4.80 18.04 11.24
C LEU A 246 -4.94 16.76 12.06
N TYR A 247 -4.85 16.90 13.39
CA TYR A 247 -5.01 15.81 14.34
C TYR A 247 -6.39 15.13 14.21
N GLU A 248 -7.46 15.92 14.19
CA GLU A 248 -8.83 15.40 14.04
C GLU A 248 -9.02 14.69 12.69
N ARG A 249 -8.50 15.25 11.60
CA ARG A 249 -8.54 14.63 10.27
C ARG A 249 -7.83 13.28 10.26
N GLN A 250 -6.65 13.21 10.86
CA GLN A 250 -5.86 11.98 10.92
C GLN A 250 -6.52 10.91 11.79
N MET A 251 -7.12 11.33 12.91
CA MET A 251 -7.93 10.46 13.76
C MET A 251 -9.12 9.84 12.99
N LEU A 252 -9.82 10.62 12.17
CA LEU A 252 -10.92 10.12 11.34
C LEU A 252 -10.45 9.15 10.26
N LEU A 253 -9.33 9.43 9.59
CA LEU A 253 -8.75 8.52 8.61
C LEU A 253 -8.37 7.18 9.24
N ARG A 254 -7.77 7.19 10.44
CA ARG A 254 -7.45 5.98 11.20
C ARG A 254 -8.72 5.22 11.59
N ALA A 255 -9.73 5.90 12.15
CA ALA A 255 -11.00 5.28 12.53
C ALA A 255 -11.69 4.59 11.33
N LYS A 256 -11.71 5.25 10.17
CA LYS A 256 -12.26 4.70 8.93
C LYS A 256 -11.48 3.47 8.43
N ASN A 257 -10.16 3.48 8.55
CA ASN A 257 -9.33 2.33 8.17
C ASN A 257 -9.51 1.15 9.14
N GLU A 258 -9.65 1.42 10.43
CA GLU A 258 -9.92 0.42 11.46
C GLU A 258 -11.31 -0.21 11.26
N GLU A 259 -12.33 0.58 10.94
CA GLU A 259 -13.66 0.11 10.60
C GLU A 259 -13.65 -0.83 9.39
N LYS A 260 -12.99 -0.43 8.29
CA LYS A 260 -12.81 -1.29 7.11
C LYS A 260 -12.08 -2.59 7.44
N LEU A 261 -11.10 -2.56 8.35
CA LEU A 261 -10.38 -3.76 8.77
C LEU A 261 -11.29 -4.69 9.59
N LYS A 262 -12.12 -4.11 10.46
CA LYS A 262 -13.10 -4.85 11.27
C LYS A 262 -14.16 -5.50 10.40
N GLU A 263 -14.69 -4.78 9.41
CA GLU A 263 -15.65 -5.31 8.43
C GLU A 263 -15.08 -6.52 7.68
N LYS A 264 -13.83 -6.43 7.19
CA LYS A 264 -13.14 -7.56 6.55
C LYS A 264 -12.97 -8.76 7.47
N ARG A 265 -12.70 -8.54 8.77
CA ARG A 265 -12.60 -9.63 9.75
C ARG A 265 -13.94 -10.31 9.97
N MET A 266 -15.02 -9.53 10.11
CA MET A 266 -16.36 -10.09 10.27
C MET A 266 -16.82 -10.86 9.03
N LEU A 267 -16.52 -10.34 7.83
CA LEU A 267 -16.83 -11.04 6.59
C LEU A 267 -16.11 -12.40 6.53
N LYS A 268 -14.81 -12.41 6.82
CA LYS A 268 -14.00 -13.64 6.85
C LYS A 268 -14.51 -14.64 7.89
N GLU A 269 -14.83 -14.18 9.10
CA GLU A 269 -15.39 -15.04 10.15
C GLU A 269 -16.75 -15.64 9.72
N SER A 270 -17.58 -14.86 9.03
CA SER A 270 -18.85 -15.33 8.49
C SER A 270 -18.69 -16.37 7.38
N GLU A 271 -17.64 -16.26 6.56
CA GLU A 271 -17.28 -17.24 5.54
C GLU A 271 -16.78 -18.55 6.17
N GLU A 272 -15.90 -18.47 7.18
CA GLU A 272 -15.40 -19.63 7.93
C GLU A 272 -16.54 -20.40 8.63
N LEU A 273 -17.52 -19.68 9.20
CA LEU A 273 -18.71 -20.29 9.81
C LEU A 273 -19.63 -20.98 8.80
N ARG A 274 -19.72 -20.47 7.56
CA ARG A 274 -20.49 -21.11 6.47
C ARG A 274 -19.85 -22.41 5.99
N GLU A 275 -18.52 -22.51 6.03
CA GLU A 275 -17.80 -23.71 5.62
C GLU A 275 -17.79 -24.83 6.67
N CYS A 276 -18.10 -24.50 7.94
CA CYS A 276 -18.20 -25.48 9.02
C CYS A 276 -19.45 -26.36 8.89
N LYS A 277 -19.40 -27.38 8.04
CA LYS A 277 -20.37 -28.49 8.06
C LYS A 277 -20.03 -29.45 9.19
N PHE A 278 -20.64 -29.22 10.36
CA PHE A 278 -20.64 -30.22 11.43
C PHE A 278 -21.47 -31.43 10.98
N THR A 279 -20.79 -32.52 10.59
CA THR A 279 -21.42 -33.83 10.44
C THR A 279 -21.19 -34.63 11.72
N PRO A 280 -22.10 -34.55 12.72
CA PRO A 280 -21.92 -35.31 13.96
C PRO A 280 -21.90 -36.81 13.64
N HIS A 281 -20.77 -37.46 13.93
CA HIS A 281 -20.67 -38.91 13.87
C HIS A 281 -21.30 -39.51 15.13
N ILE A 282 -22.60 -39.80 15.07
CA ILE A 282 -23.27 -40.57 16.11
C ILE A 282 -22.96 -42.04 15.89
N ARG A 283 -22.09 -42.62 16.74
CA ARG A 283 -21.93 -44.09 16.78
C ARG A 283 -23.20 -44.69 17.36
N ALA A 284 -24.06 -45.25 16.51
CA ALA A 284 -25.10 -46.15 16.97
C ALA A 284 -24.42 -47.43 17.49
N ASN A 285 -24.33 -47.56 18.82
CA ASN A 285 -24.00 -48.83 19.43
C ASN A 285 -25.17 -49.78 19.16
N ASN A 286 -25.05 -50.60 18.12
CA ASN A 286 -25.93 -51.75 17.91
C ASN A 286 -25.70 -52.72 19.07
N SER A 287 -26.48 -52.56 20.13
CA SER A 287 -26.64 -53.58 21.16
C SER A 287 -27.41 -54.73 20.53
N HIS A 288 -26.69 -55.69 19.97
CA HIS A 288 -27.25 -57.01 19.70
C HIS A 288 -27.61 -57.65 21.06
N ARG A 289 -28.91 -57.80 21.29
CA ARG A 289 -29.50 -58.80 22.18
C ARG A 289 -30.72 -59.38 21.50
#